data_AF-A0A7W0YR54-F1
#
_entry.id   AF-A0A7W0YR54-F1
#
_cell.length_a   1.000
_cell.length_b   1.000
_cell.length_c   1.000
_cell.angle_alpha   90.00
_cell.angle_beta   90.00
_cell.angle_gamma   90.00
#
_symmetry.space_group_name_H-M   'P 1'
#
loop_
_entity.id
_entity.type
_entity.pdbx_description
1 polymer ?
#
loop_
_entity_poly.entity_id
_entity_poly.type
_entity_poly.pdbx_seq_one_letter_code
_entity_poly.pdbx_strand_id
1 'polypeptide(L)'
;MTELSLTQAVLLVAWGTLVALDLVSIPQAMFSRPLVAGTVAGWIAGDVEAGLRTGVLLELFALDVLPIGAVRYPDYGPAAVAAAALAAGVSWELGLGLAGTLDLLLATAGGWSLQLVRRSNARAIQRRAAALAAGEGP
;
A
#
# COMPACT_ATOMS: atom_id res chain seq x y z
N MET A 1 -11.05 18.99 -5.16
CA MET A 1 -9.81 18.25 -5.45
C MET A 1 -8.70 19.26 -5.44
N THR A 2 -7.77 19.14 -4.50
CA THR A 2 -6.57 19.98 -4.46
C THR A 2 -5.65 19.66 -5.63
N GLU A 3 -5.14 20.68 -6.29
CA GLU A 3 -4.09 20.54 -7.31
C GLU A 3 -2.80 20.07 -6.62
N LEU A 4 -2.37 18.85 -6.91
CA LEU A 4 -1.13 18.30 -6.35
C LEU A 4 0.06 18.91 -7.08
N SER A 5 0.93 19.58 -6.33
CA SER A 5 2.23 20.00 -6.87
C SER A 5 3.09 18.79 -7.24
N LEU A 6 4.02 18.96 -8.19
CA LEU A 6 4.97 17.91 -8.57
C LEU A 6 5.72 17.36 -7.35
N THR A 7 6.10 18.23 -6.42
CA THR A 7 6.77 17.84 -5.17
C THR A 7 5.89 16.92 -4.33
N GLN A 8 4.61 17.24 -4.16
CA GLN A 8 3.68 16.38 -3.42
C GLN A 8 3.49 15.04 -4.13
N ALA A 9 3.38 15.03 -5.46
CA ALA A 9 3.26 13.79 -6.22
C ALA A 9 4.49 12.88 -6.03
N VAL A 10 5.71 13.45 -6.09
CA VAL A 10 6.96 12.70 -5.83
C VAL A 10 7.00 12.17 -4.40
N LEU A 11 6.62 12.98 -3.41
CA LEU A 11 6.58 12.57 -2.01
C LEU A 11 5.55 11.47 -1.76
N LEU A 12 4.38 11.54 -2.37
CA LEU A 12 3.34 10.51 -2.28
C LEU A 12 3.81 9.19 -2.90
N VAL A 13 4.49 9.23 -4.05
CA VAL A 13 5.07 8.02 -4.68
C VAL A 13 6.17 7.42 -3.81
N ALA A 14 7.06 8.25 -3.28
CA ALA A 14 8.13 7.80 -2.38
C ALA A 14 7.54 7.16 -1.10
N TRP A 15 6.53 7.81 -0.51
CA TRP A 15 5.82 7.31 0.66
C TRP A 15 5.10 6.00 0.37
N GLY A 16 4.31 5.92 -0.71
CA GLY A 16 3.62 4.70 -1.12
C GLY A 16 4.57 3.54 -1.40
N THR A 17 5.75 3.82 -1.95
CA THR A 17 6.80 2.82 -2.16
C THR A 17 7.35 2.31 -0.83
N LEU A 18 7.65 3.19 0.12
CA LEU A 18 8.13 2.81 1.44
C LEU A 18 7.08 2.00 2.22
N VAL A 19 5.82 2.40 2.15
CA VAL A 19 4.67 1.68 2.72
C VAL A 19 4.52 0.28 2.11
N ALA A 20 4.71 0.14 0.79
CA ALA A 20 4.70 -1.16 0.12
C ALA A 20 5.87 -2.05 0.55
N LEU A 21 7.07 -1.47 0.74
CA LEU A 21 8.24 -2.19 1.22
C LEU A 21 8.06 -2.66 2.67
N ASP A 22 7.44 -1.83 3.51
CA ASP A 22 7.19 -2.13 4.92
C ASP A 22 6.35 -3.39 5.12
N LEU A 23 5.42 -3.65 4.19
CA LEU A 23 4.51 -4.79 4.27
C LEU A 23 5.24 -6.15 4.22
N VAL A 24 6.35 -6.26 3.47
CA VAL A 24 6.96 -7.57 3.18
C VAL A 24 8.48 -7.60 3.33
N SER A 25 9.16 -6.46 3.19
CA SER A 25 10.62 -6.40 3.04
C SER A 25 11.28 -5.71 4.23
N ILE A 26 11.22 -4.38 4.26
CA ILE A 26 11.86 -3.52 5.25
C ILE A 26 11.05 -2.21 5.34
N PRO A 27 10.96 -1.56 6.52
CA PRO A 27 11.53 -1.94 7.81
C PRO A 27 10.65 -2.84 8.69
N GLN A 28 9.39 -3.11 8.31
CA GLN A 28 8.40 -3.84 9.13
C GLN A 28 8.03 -3.07 10.42
N ALA A 29 7.95 -1.75 10.31
CA ALA A 29 7.61 -0.81 11.38
C ALA A 29 6.10 -0.51 11.46
N MET A 30 5.26 -1.23 10.71
CA MET A 30 3.81 -1.03 10.62
C MET A 30 3.38 0.29 9.95
N PHE A 31 4.23 0.84 9.07
CA PHE A 31 3.85 1.91 8.14
C PHE A 31 2.85 1.44 7.09
N SER A 32 2.83 0.14 6.79
CA SER A 32 1.85 -0.48 5.89
C SER A 32 0.41 -0.45 6.41
N ARG A 33 0.19 -0.06 7.68
CA ARG A 33 -1.16 0.10 8.22
C ARG A 33 -1.89 1.28 7.56
N PRO A 34 -3.10 1.06 7.02
CA PRO A 34 -3.86 2.11 6.34
C PRO A 34 -4.03 3.40 7.14
N LEU A 35 -4.22 3.30 8.46
CA LEU A 35 -4.31 4.46 9.33
C LEU A 35 -3.05 5.33 9.25
N VAL A 36 -1.87 4.71 9.32
CA VAL A 36 -0.58 5.42 9.28
C VAL A 36 -0.30 5.92 7.86
N ALA A 37 -0.45 5.04 6.87
CA ALA A 37 -0.21 5.32 5.46
C ALA A 37 -1.08 6.48 4.95
N GLY A 38 -2.38 6.44 5.22
CA GLY A 38 -3.36 7.46 4.82
C GLY A 38 -3.17 8.78 5.54
N THR A 39 -2.86 8.78 6.84
CA THR A 39 -2.65 10.02 7.61
C THR A 39 -1.42 10.78 7.11
N VAL A 40 -0.31 10.09 6.86
CA VAL A 40 0.91 10.72 6.30
C VAL A 40 0.67 11.19 4.86
N ALA A 41 -0.08 10.43 4.06
CA ALA A 41 -0.42 10.83 2.71
C ALA A 41 -1.31 12.10 2.68
N GLY A 42 -2.30 12.18 3.58
CA GLY A 42 -3.11 13.39 3.76
C GLY A 42 -2.26 14.59 4.19
N TRP A 43 -1.31 14.38 5.10
CA TRP A 43 -0.36 15.43 5.48
C TRP A 43 0.46 15.94 4.29
N ILE A 44 0.99 15.04 3.45
CA ILE A 44 1.71 15.41 2.22
C ILE A 44 0.79 16.15 1.24
N ALA A 45 -0.46 15.70 1.10
CA ALA A 45 -1.46 16.33 0.23
C ALA A 45 -1.99 17.68 0.77
N GLY A 46 -1.68 18.04 2.02
CA GLY A 46 -2.14 19.27 2.67
C GLY A 46 -3.49 19.15 3.39
N ASP A 47 -4.03 17.94 3.53
CA ASP A 47 -5.31 17.65 4.17
C ASP A 47 -5.18 16.41 5.07
N VAL A 48 -4.66 16.63 6.29
CA VAL A 48 -4.43 15.57 7.29
C VAL A 48 -5.75 14.93 7.71
N GLU A 49 -6.83 15.70 7.80
CA GLU A 49 -8.13 15.21 8.26
C GLU A 49 -8.76 14.25 7.24
N ALA A 50 -8.69 14.57 5.94
CA ALA A 50 -9.07 13.64 4.89
C ALA A 50 -8.23 12.36 4.94
N GLY A 51 -6.90 12.47 5.10
CA GLY A 51 -6.00 11.33 5.24
C GLY A 51 -6.30 10.45 6.46
N LEU A 52 -6.60 11.05 7.61
CA LEU A 52 -6.96 10.33 8.83
C LEU A 52 -8.30 9.59 8.66
N ARG A 53 -9.32 10.28 8.15
CA ARG A 53 -10.67 9.70 7.93
C ARG A 53 -10.62 8.52 6.97
N THR A 54 -9.94 8.69 5.85
CA THR A 54 -9.74 7.61 4.88
C THR A 54 -8.91 6.48 5.47
N GLY A 55 -7.80 6.77 6.14
CA GLY A 55 -6.99 5.77 6.81
C GLY A 55 -7.77 4.95 7.84
N VAL A 56 -8.61 5.57 8.67
CA VAL A 56 -9.49 4.87 9.62
C VAL A 56 -10.49 3.96 8.90
N LEU A 57 -11.17 4.46 7.87
CA LEU A 57 -12.12 3.66 7.09
C LEU A 57 -11.45 2.40 6.54
N LEU A 58 -10.25 2.55 5.97
CA LEU A 58 -9.51 1.47 5.35
C LEU A 58 -8.89 0.51 6.36
N GLU A 59 -8.50 1.01 7.53
CA GLU A 59 -8.07 0.17 8.64
C GLU A 59 -9.19 -0.80 9.06
N LEU A 60 -10.45 -0.36 9.06
CA LEU A 60 -11.59 -1.23 9.37
C LEU A 60 -11.74 -2.37 8.35
N PHE A 61 -11.50 -2.12 7.06
CA PHE A 61 -11.47 -3.16 6.04
C PHE A 61 -10.25 -4.09 6.21
N ALA A 62 -9.09 -3.52 6.49
CA ALA A 62 -7.85 -4.29 6.67
C ALA A 62 -7.91 -5.23 7.88
N LEU A 63 -8.66 -4.88 8.93
CA LEU A 63 -8.87 -5.72 10.11
C LEU A 63 -9.72 -6.98 9.83
N ASP A 64 -10.56 -6.97 8.79
CA ASP A 64 -11.38 -8.14 8.41
C ASP A 64 -10.55 -9.23 7.71
N VAL A 65 -9.37 -8.88 7.19
CA VAL A 65 -8.51 -9.81 6.45
C VAL A 65 -7.27 -10.13 7.27
N LEU A 66 -7.14 -11.40 7.69
CA LEU A 66 -5.91 -11.90 8.32
C LEU A 66 -5.01 -12.58 7.29
N PRO A 67 -3.72 -12.19 7.16
CA PRO A 67 -2.77 -12.80 6.23
C PRO A 67 -2.27 -14.16 6.74
N ILE A 68 -3.17 -15.14 6.84
CA ILE A 68 -2.86 -16.49 7.33
C ILE A 68 -2.79 -17.46 6.16
N GLY A 69 -1.68 -18.21 6.07
CA GLY A 69 -1.44 -19.20 5.02
C GLY A 69 -1.07 -18.58 3.67
N ALA A 70 -1.37 -19.29 2.58
CA ALA A 70 -1.12 -18.83 1.21
C ALA A 70 -2.29 -17.98 0.65
N VAL A 71 -3.19 -17.53 1.53
CA VAL A 71 -4.30 -16.65 1.17
C VAL A 71 -3.72 -15.35 0.64
N ARG A 72 -4.35 -14.88 -0.43
CA ARG A 72 -4.02 -13.61 -1.03
C ARG A 72 -4.54 -12.49 -0.12
N TYR A 73 -3.62 -11.69 0.36
CA TYR A 73 -3.89 -10.49 1.15
C TYR A 73 -3.95 -9.26 0.23
N PRO A 74 -5.02 -8.45 0.27
CA PRO A 74 -5.05 -7.15 -0.41
C PRO A 74 -4.01 -6.20 0.17
N ASP A 75 -3.38 -5.39 -0.68
CA ASP A 75 -2.34 -4.46 -0.27
C ASP A 75 -2.93 -3.08 0.08
N TYR A 76 -3.46 -2.97 1.31
CA TYR A 76 -4.17 -1.78 1.76
C TYR A 76 -3.29 -0.55 2.01
N GLY A 77 -1.97 -0.73 2.23
CA GLY A 77 -1.09 0.39 2.59
C GLY A 77 -0.94 1.41 1.46
N PRO A 78 -0.38 1.02 0.30
CA PRO A 78 -0.24 1.91 -0.86
C PRO A 78 -1.59 2.38 -1.42
N ALA A 79 -2.63 1.54 -1.28
CA ALA A 79 -3.99 1.90 -1.66
C ALA A 79 -4.54 3.04 -0.79
N ALA A 80 -4.28 3.02 0.53
CA ALA A 80 -4.62 4.12 1.43
C ALA A 80 -3.88 5.43 1.11
N VAL A 81 -2.62 5.36 0.63
CA VAL A 81 -1.87 6.54 0.17
C VAL A 81 -2.58 7.21 -1.01
N ALA A 82 -2.97 6.41 -2.01
CA ALA A 82 -3.67 6.92 -3.19
C ALA A 82 -5.07 7.46 -2.84
N ALA A 83 -5.80 6.76 -1.97
CA ALA A 83 -7.14 7.13 -1.52
C ALA A 83 -7.12 8.45 -0.73
N ALA A 84 -6.17 8.63 0.19
CA ALA A 84 -5.99 9.86 0.96
C ALA A 84 -5.64 11.06 0.07
N ALA A 85 -4.75 10.87 -0.91
CA ALA A 85 -4.40 11.92 -1.87
C ALA A 85 -5.60 12.35 -2.73
N LEU A 86 -6.47 11.41 -3.11
CA LEU A 86 -7.69 11.69 -3.88
C LEU A 86 -8.75 12.41 -3.03
N ALA A 87 -8.86 12.03 -1.75
CA ALA A 87 -9.83 12.60 -0.81
C ALA A 87 -9.46 14.01 -0.32
N ALA A 88 -8.24 14.48 -0.58
CA ALA A 88 -7.80 15.82 -0.19
C ALA A 88 -8.60 16.92 -0.91
N GLY A 89 -9.12 17.87 -0.13
CA GLY A 89 -9.84 19.03 -0.66
C GLY A 89 -11.15 18.68 -1.40
N VAL A 90 -11.79 17.58 -1.03
CA VAL A 90 -13.19 17.26 -1.40
C VAL A 90 -14.06 17.14 -0.15
N SER A 91 -15.39 17.17 -0.30
CA SER A 91 -16.29 16.98 0.84
C SER A 91 -16.07 15.59 1.45
N TRP A 92 -16.27 15.45 2.76
CA TRP A 92 -15.92 14.21 3.46
C TRP A 92 -16.75 13.01 2.97
N GLU A 93 -18.01 13.22 2.56
CA GLU A 93 -18.88 12.17 2.03
C GLU A 93 -18.34 11.62 0.70
N LEU A 94 -17.96 12.52 -0.21
CA LEU A 94 -17.35 12.16 -1.50
C LEU A 94 -15.96 11.57 -1.30
N GLY A 95 -15.17 12.16 -0.40
CA GLY A 95 -13.82 11.69 -0.05
C GLY A 95 -13.83 10.25 0.45
N LEU A 96 -14.71 9.91 1.39
CA LEU A 96 -14.83 8.54 1.88
C LEU A 96 -15.39 7.58 0.82
N GLY A 97 -16.37 8.00 0.03
CA GLY A 97 -16.93 7.16 -1.04
C GLY A 97 -15.89 6.81 -2.10
N LEU A 98 -15.13 7.81 -2.57
CA LEU A 98 -14.04 7.63 -3.53
C LEU A 98 -12.88 6.85 -2.93
N ALA A 99 -12.49 7.15 -1.69
CA ALA A 99 -11.43 6.44 -1.01
C ALA A 99 -11.75 4.95 -0.85
N GLY A 100 -12.95 4.60 -0.39
CA GLY A 100 -13.35 3.21 -0.22
C GLY A 100 -13.37 2.43 -1.54
N THR A 101 -13.94 3.01 -2.60
CA THR A 101 -14.00 2.35 -3.91
C THR A 101 -12.64 2.22 -4.57
N LEU A 102 -11.84 3.29 -4.59
CA LEU A 102 -10.50 3.26 -5.18
C LEU A 102 -9.58 2.31 -4.40
N ASP A 103 -9.62 2.35 -3.07
CA ASP A 103 -8.78 1.51 -2.23
C ASP A 103 -9.05 0.03 -2.48
N LEU A 104 -10.31 -0.41 -2.44
CA LEU A 104 -10.65 -1.83 -2.67
C LEU A 104 -10.12 -2.34 -4.02
N LEU A 105 -10.18 -1.50 -5.07
CA LEU A 105 -9.64 -1.82 -6.39
C LEU A 105 -8.10 -1.90 -6.36
N LEU A 106 -7.44 -0.89 -5.78
CA LEU A 106 -5.98 -0.81 -5.72
C LEU A 106 -5.37 -1.86 -4.80
N ALA A 107 -5.96 -2.13 -3.64
CA ALA A 107 -5.53 -3.14 -2.70
C ALA A 107 -5.63 -4.53 -3.33
N THR A 108 -6.71 -4.81 -4.07
CA THR A 108 -6.83 -6.08 -4.81
C THR A 108 -5.75 -6.19 -5.89
N ALA A 109 -5.54 -5.12 -6.66
CA ALA A 109 -4.50 -5.06 -7.70
C ALA A 109 -3.08 -5.19 -7.12
N GLY A 110 -2.79 -4.55 -5.99
CA GLY A 110 -1.52 -4.67 -5.26
C GLY A 110 -1.30 -6.08 -4.71
N GLY A 111 -2.36 -6.73 -4.23
CA GLY A 111 -2.31 -8.16 -3.92
C GLY A 111 -1.94 -9.02 -5.15
N TRP A 112 -2.35 -8.60 -6.37
CA TRP A 112 -1.98 -9.28 -7.62
C TRP A 112 -0.52 -9.09 -7.96
N SER A 113 -0.02 -7.87 -7.91
CA SER A 113 1.38 -7.59 -8.18
C SER A 113 2.28 -8.35 -7.19
N LEU A 114 1.96 -8.32 -5.89
CA LEU A 114 2.75 -8.98 -4.86
C LEU A 114 2.82 -10.50 -5.08
N GLN A 115 1.70 -11.14 -5.41
CA GLN A 115 1.68 -12.58 -5.64
C GLN A 115 2.44 -12.98 -6.91
N LEU A 116 2.41 -12.14 -7.95
CA LEU A 116 3.21 -12.33 -9.16
C LEU A 116 4.71 -12.22 -8.84
N VAL A 117 5.13 -11.20 -8.08
CA VAL A 117 6.52 -11.04 -7.64
C VAL A 117 6.97 -12.25 -6.83
N ARG A 118 6.16 -12.71 -5.87
CA ARG A 118 6.46 -13.90 -5.06
C ARG A 118 6.62 -15.17 -5.92
N ARG A 119 5.75 -15.38 -6.90
CA ARG A 119 5.84 -16.53 -7.83
C ARG A 119 7.10 -16.43 -8.71
N SER A 120 7.43 -15.25 -9.19
CA SER A 120 8.64 -15.00 -9.98
C SER A 120 9.90 -15.25 -9.15
N ASN A 121 9.95 -14.78 -7.91
CA ASN A 121 11.05 -15.01 -6.99
C ASN A 121 11.22 -16.51 -6.68
N ALA A 122 10.12 -17.22 -6.40
CA ALA A 122 10.15 -18.66 -6.17
C ALA A 122 10.70 -19.44 -7.38
N ARG A 123 10.28 -19.08 -8.60
CA ARG A 123 10.80 -19.67 -9.84
C ARG A 123 12.29 -19.38 -10.04
N ALA A 124 12.74 -18.16 -9.75
CA ALA A 124 14.14 -17.79 -9.86
C ALA A 124 15.02 -18.59 -8.88
N ILE A 125 14.56 -18.75 -7.64
CA ILE A 125 15.23 -19.57 -6.61
C ILE A 125 15.29 -21.03 -7.06
N GLN A 126 14.18 -21.60 -7.54
CA GLN A 126 14.15 -23.00 -8.00
C GLN A 126 15.11 -23.25 -9.18
N ARG A 127 15.23 -22.30 -10.11
CA ARG A 127 16.18 -22.41 -11.23
C ARG A 127 17.65 -22.42 -10.77
N ARG A 128 17.96 -21.76 -9.66
CA ARG A 128 19.31 -21.68 -9.10
C ARG A 128 19.54 -22.67 -7.95
N ALA A 129 18.60 -23.57 -7.66
CA ALA A 129 18.67 -24.45 -6.51
C ALA A 129 19.94 -25.31 -6.48
N ALA A 130 20.38 -25.83 -7.63
CA ALA A 130 21.61 -26.63 -7.72
C ALA A 130 22.89 -25.80 -7.45
N ALA A 131 22.97 -24.58 -7.99
CA ALA A 131 24.09 -23.66 -7.75
C ALA A 131 24.14 -23.18 -6.29
N LEU A 132 22.98 -22.85 -5.73
CA LEU A 132 22.84 -22.49 -4.30
C LEU A 132 23.24 -23.67 -3.39
N ALA A 133 22.88 -24.90 -3.75
CA ALA A 133 23.27 -26.10 -3.00
C ALA A 133 24.78 -26.40 -3.10
N ALA A 134 25.43 -25.98 -4.18
CA ALA A 134 26.88 -26.04 -4.35
C ALA A 134 27.63 -24.91 -3.59
N GLY A 135 26.92 -24.00 -2.93
CA GLY A 135 27.51 -22.86 -2.25
C GLY A 135 27.98 -21.73 -3.19
N GLU A 136 27.64 -21.82 -4.47
CA GLU A 136 27.88 -20.77 -5.45
C GLU A 136 26.82 -19.68 -5.26
N GLY A 137 27.11 -18.75 -4.35
CA GLY A 137 26.33 -17.53 -4.18
C GLY A 137 26.35 -16.66 -5.44
N PRO A 138 25.41 -15.69 -5.55
CA PRO A 138 25.35 -14.78 -6.69
C PRO A 138 26.64 -13.99 -6.89
#